data_AF-A0A2H0MP07-F1
#
_entry.id   AF-A0A2H0MP07-F1
#
_cell.length_a   1.000
_cell.length_b   1.000
_cell.length_c   1.000
_cell.angle_alpha   90.00
_cell.angle_beta   90.00
_cell.angle_gamma   90.00
#
_symmetry.space_group_name_H-M   'P 1'
#
loop_
_entity.id
_entity.type
_entity.pdbx_description
1 polymer ?
#
loop_
_entity_poly.entity_id
_entity_poly.type
_entity_poly.pdbx_seq_one_letter_code
_entity_poly.pdbx_strand_id
1 'polypeptide(L)'
;MSITKHSGQRVAVLIDVQNLYHSAKNLYKARVNFGAILKLAVSQRSLIRAFAYVVRTKTGEERAFFDALIKLGIETRVRDLQEFFGGLKKADWDVGITVDAIRIAPSVDAIVLASGDGDFFQLVEFLKNQGKRVEIIAFGRSASSKMKEAADEFIDLEMSPEKYLLKR
;
A
#
# COMPACT_ATOMS: atom_id res chain seq x y z
N MET A 1 -15.80 -16.19 2.03
CA MET A 1 -15.25 -17.36 1.30
C MET A 1 -13.75 -17.17 1.21
N SER A 2 -12.93 -18.20 1.48
CA SER A 2 -11.48 -18.11 1.27
C SER A 2 -11.23 -18.06 -0.24
N ILE A 3 -10.85 -16.89 -0.76
CA ILE A 3 -10.62 -16.72 -2.19
C ILE A 3 -9.22 -17.22 -2.50
N THR A 4 -9.13 -18.38 -3.15
CA THR A 4 -7.87 -19.05 -3.51
C THR A 4 -6.94 -18.10 -4.28
N LYS A 5 -5.68 -17.99 -3.84
CA LYS A 5 -4.59 -17.32 -4.58
C LYS A 5 -3.83 -18.38 -5.36
N HIS A 6 -3.71 -18.20 -6.67
CA HIS A 6 -3.01 -19.17 -7.53
C HIS A 6 -1.58 -18.69 -7.75
N SER A 7 -0.59 -19.58 -7.60
CA SER A 7 0.84 -19.24 -7.72
C SER A 7 1.22 -18.65 -9.08
N GLY A 8 0.50 -19.01 -10.15
CA GLY A 8 0.72 -18.46 -11.50
C GLY A 8 0.22 -17.02 -11.69
N GLN A 9 -0.53 -16.45 -10.74
CA GLN A 9 -1.02 -15.08 -10.86
C GLN A 9 0.14 -14.08 -10.86
N ARG A 10 0.06 -13.12 -11.76
CA ARG A 10 0.93 -11.94 -11.80
C ARG A 10 0.36 -10.88 -10.88
N VAL A 11 1.14 -10.40 -9.93
CA VAL A 11 0.70 -9.42 -8.93
C VAL A 11 1.51 -8.13 -8.98
N ALA A 12 0.82 -7.00 -8.90
CA ALA A 12 1.41 -5.71 -8.58
C ALA A 12 1.07 -5.32 -7.14
N VAL A 13 2.03 -4.72 -6.43
CA VAL A 13 1.82 -4.23 -5.06
C VAL A 13 2.02 -2.72 -5.03
N LEU A 14 1.03 -1.98 -4.54
CA LEU A 14 1.07 -0.53 -4.39
C LEU A 14 0.96 -0.20 -2.91
N ILE A 15 2.01 0.40 -2.35
CA ILE A 15 2.12 0.62 -0.91
C ILE A 15 2.04 2.12 -0.61
N ASP A 16 0.93 2.53 -0.02
CA ASP A 16 0.79 3.86 0.55
C ASP A 16 1.51 3.90 1.90
N VAL A 17 2.77 4.34 1.86
CA VAL A 17 3.64 4.31 3.03
C VAL A 17 3.12 5.28 4.10
N GLN A 18 2.59 6.44 3.71
CA GLN A 18 2.10 7.42 4.67
C GLN A 18 0.87 6.89 5.40
N ASN A 19 -0.11 6.36 4.68
CA ASN A 19 -1.33 5.82 5.29
C ASN A 19 -0.99 4.71 6.30
N LEU A 20 -0.19 3.71 5.91
CA LEU A 20 0.19 2.63 6.81
C LEU A 20 1.05 3.10 7.99
N TYR A 21 1.98 4.03 7.76
CA TYR A 21 2.82 4.58 8.82
C TYR A 21 1.99 5.35 9.85
N HIS A 22 1.07 6.20 9.40
CA HIS A 22 0.18 6.96 10.28
C HIS A 22 -0.73 6.03 11.09
N SER A 23 -1.32 5.01 10.45
CA SER A 23 -2.13 4.01 11.15
C SER A 23 -1.34 3.25 12.21
N ALA A 24 -0.15 2.72 11.87
CA ALA A 24 0.69 2.01 12.82
C ALA A 24 1.17 2.90 13.99
N LYS A 25 1.53 4.15 13.70
CA LYS A 25 1.96 5.11 14.72
C LYS A 25 0.82 5.46 15.68
N ASN A 26 -0.37 5.73 15.16
CA ASN A 26 -1.52 6.15 15.97
C ASN A 26 -2.13 5.00 16.78
N LEU A 27 -2.24 3.81 16.18
CA LEU A 27 -2.86 2.66 16.83
C LEU A 27 -1.88 1.90 17.74
N TYR A 28 -0.60 1.81 17.38
CA TYR A 28 0.36 0.92 18.04
C TYR A 28 1.66 1.59 18.51
N LYS A 29 1.88 2.87 18.19
CA LYS A 29 3.13 3.60 18.50
C LYS A 29 4.39 2.89 17.99
N ALA A 30 4.25 2.15 16.88
CA ALA A 30 5.26 1.28 16.28
C ALA A 30 5.51 1.64 14.81
N ARG A 31 6.59 1.09 14.24
CA ARG A 31 6.94 1.22 12.82
C ARG A 31 6.43 0.02 12.04
N VAL A 32 6.10 0.21 10.77
CA VAL A 32 5.61 -0.85 9.87
C VAL A 32 6.76 -1.69 9.33
N ASN A 33 6.57 -3.01 9.28
CA ASN A 33 7.46 -3.95 8.62
C ASN A 33 7.03 -4.17 7.16
N PHE A 34 7.49 -3.29 6.26
CA PHE A 34 7.13 -3.36 4.84
C PHE A 34 7.63 -4.63 4.13
N GLY A 35 8.69 -5.26 4.63
CA GLY A 35 9.15 -6.56 4.09
C GLY A 35 8.16 -7.68 4.37
N ALA A 36 7.57 -7.71 5.57
CA ALA A 36 6.51 -8.67 5.91
C ALA A 36 5.22 -8.39 5.12
N ILE A 37 4.85 -7.10 4.95
CA ILE A 37 3.70 -6.71 4.13
C ILE A 37 3.91 -7.13 2.67
N LEU A 38 5.10 -6.90 2.10
CA LEU A 38 5.39 -7.33 0.73
C LEU A 38 5.27 -8.86 0.58
N LYS A 39 5.84 -9.63 1.51
CA LYS A 39 5.73 -11.10 1.50
C LYS A 39 4.28 -11.57 1.56
N LEU A 40 3.48 -10.94 2.43
CA LEU A 40 2.04 -11.20 2.54
C LEU A 40 1.31 -10.84 1.25
N ALA A 41 1.58 -9.66 0.69
CA ALA A 41 0.98 -9.20 -0.56
C ALA A 41 1.30 -10.16 -1.72
N VAL A 42 2.53 -10.65 -1.83
CA VAL A 42 2.90 -11.58 -2.91
C VAL A 42 2.28 -12.96 -2.71
N SER A 43 2.30 -13.52 -1.50
CA SER A 43 1.66 -14.82 -1.19
C SER A 43 1.99 -15.94 -2.21
N GLN A 44 3.28 -16.14 -2.52
CA GLN A 44 3.77 -17.16 -3.48
C GLN A 44 3.32 -16.97 -4.95
N ARG A 45 2.87 -15.76 -5.30
CA ARG A 45 2.54 -15.37 -6.68
C ARG A 45 3.73 -14.78 -7.40
N SER A 46 3.62 -14.60 -8.71
CA SER A 46 4.63 -13.93 -9.53
C SER A 46 4.56 -12.42 -9.34
N LEU A 47 5.48 -11.84 -8.55
CA LEU A 47 5.57 -10.40 -8.38
C LEU A 47 6.08 -9.74 -9.67
N ILE A 48 5.25 -8.89 -10.29
CA ILE A 48 5.63 -8.12 -11.46
C ILE A 48 6.32 -6.83 -11.06
N ARG A 49 5.71 -6.04 -10.17
CA ARG A 49 6.29 -4.81 -9.60
C ARG A 49 5.72 -4.52 -8.22
N ALA A 50 6.53 -3.90 -7.38
CA ALA A 50 6.12 -3.34 -6.11
C ALA A 50 6.51 -1.86 -6.06
N PHE A 51 5.54 -0.98 -5.81
CA PHE A 51 5.76 0.45 -5.66
C PHE A 51 5.52 0.88 -4.21
N ALA A 52 6.46 1.61 -3.63
CA ALA A 52 6.26 2.32 -2.36
C ALA A 52 6.19 3.82 -2.62
N TYR A 53 5.07 4.41 -2.24
CA TYR A 53 4.80 5.83 -2.41
C TYR A 53 5.21 6.56 -1.14
N VAL A 54 6.32 7.28 -1.22
CA VAL A 54 7.00 7.90 -0.08
C VAL A 54 7.09 9.40 -0.24
N VAL A 55 7.17 10.11 0.89
CA VAL A 55 7.33 11.55 0.92
C VAL A 55 8.69 11.89 1.51
N ARG A 56 9.42 12.76 0.81
CA ARG A 56 10.71 13.27 1.24
C ARG A 56 10.50 14.59 1.98
N THR A 57 11.08 14.69 3.18
CA THR A 57 11.10 15.95 3.93
C THR A 57 12.39 16.70 3.66
N LYS A 58 12.45 17.97 4.09
CA LYS A 58 13.64 18.82 3.91
C LYS A 58 14.85 18.36 4.74
N THR A 59 14.65 17.57 5.81
CA THR A 59 15.74 17.09 6.67
C THR A 59 16.48 15.91 6.06
N GLY A 60 15.83 15.12 5.20
CA GLY A 60 16.44 13.98 4.51
C GLY A 60 16.69 12.75 5.39
N GLU A 61 16.11 12.72 6.59
CA GLU A 61 16.24 11.61 7.55
C GLU A 61 15.67 10.29 7.02
N GLU A 62 14.84 10.35 5.97
CA GLU A 62 14.17 9.19 5.38
C GLU A 62 15.05 8.39 4.41
N ARG A 63 16.26 8.86 4.09
CA ARG A 63 17.13 8.23 3.08
C ARG A 63 17.44 6.76 3.39
N ALA A 64 17.80 6.46 4.64
CA ALA A 64 18.07 5.10 5.08
C ALA A 64 16.83 4.18 4.97
N PHE A 65 15.65 4.76 5.16
CA PHE A 65 14.38 4.05 4.99
C PHE A 65 14.08 3.76 3.52
N PHE A 66 14.32 4.70 2.60
CA PHE A 66 14.16 4.48 1.17
C PHE A 66 15.13 3.41 0.65
N ASP A 67 16.38 3.45 1.09
CA ASP A 67 17.39 2.44 0.75
C ASP A 67 16.97 1.04 1.22
N ALA A 68 16.34 0.94 2.40
CA ALA A 68 15.80 -0.31 2.91
C ALA A 68 14.66 -0.86 2.03
N LEU A 69 13.75 0.00 1.54
CA LEU A 69 12.68 -0.40 0.61
C LEU A 69 13.26 -0.92 -0.72
N ILE A 70 14.25 -0.22 -1.27
CA ILE A 70 14.91 -0.63 -2.53
C ILE A 70 15.60 -1.99 -2.36
N LYS A 71 16.27 -2.23 -1.23
CA LYS A 71 16.89 -3.53 -0.91
C LYS A 71 15.87 -4.67 -0.79
N LEU A 72 14.61 -4.37 -0.48
CA LEU A 72 13.51 -5.33 -0.49
C LEU A 72 12.94 -5.59 -1.89
N GLY A 73 13.47 -4.93 -2.93
CA GLY A 73 12.95 -5.01 -4.29
C GLY A 73 11.72 -4.14 -4.53
N ILE A 74 11.49 -3.13 -3.67
CA ILE A 74 10.36 -2.20 -3.78
C ILE A 74 10.84 -0.92 -4.46
N GLU A 75 10.25 -0.59 -5.60
CA GLU A 75 10.52 0.65 -6.34
C GLU A 75 9.92 1.84 -5.59
N THR A 76 10.75 2.82 -5.21
CA THR A 76 10.27 4.01 -4.49
C THR A 76 9.79 5.09 -5.44
N ARG A 77 8.54 5.53 -5.27
CA ARG A 77 7.99 6.75 -5.87
C ARG A 77 8.09 7.88 -4.85
N VAL A 78 8.93 8.88 -5.12
CA VAL A 78 9.25 9.95 -4.16
C VAL A 78 8.56 11.26 -4.55
N ARG A 79 7.84 11.86 -3.60
CA ARG A 79 7.23 13.19 -3.72
C ARG A 79 7.81 14.10 -2.65
N ASP A 80 8.18 15.32 -3.03
CA ASP A 80 8.64 16.30 -2.06
C ASP A 80 7.45 16.89 -1.29
N LEU A 81 7.63 17.08 0.02
CA LEU A 81 6.63 17.73 0.84
C LEU A 81 6.38 19.17 0.35
N GLN A 82 5.17 19.43 -0.17
CA GLN A 82 4.80 20.75 -0.63
C GLN A 82 4.25 21.58 0.53
N GLU A 83 4.82 22.76 0.71
CA GLU A 83 4.36 23.79 1.65
C GLU A 83 3.62 24.87 0.85
N PHE A 84 2.31 24.99 1.09
CA PHE A 84 1.46 25.98 0.44
C PHE A 84 1.44 27.30 1.23
N PHE A 85 1.10 28.38 0.54
CA PHE A 85 0.80 29.67 1.18
C PHE A 85 -0.28 29.47 2.26
N GLY A 86 0.02 29.86 3.49
CA GLY A 86 -0.82 29.59 4.67
C GLY A 86 -0.36 28.44 5.57
N GLY A 87 0.79 27.81 5.26
CA GLY A 87 1.41 26.80 6.12
C GLY A 87 0.84 25.39 5.99
N LEU A 88 -0.14 25.18 5.09
CA LEU A 88 -0.69 23.87 4.78
C LEU A 88 0.38 23.02 4.08
N LYS A 89 0.62 21.83 4.63
CA LYS A 89 1.54 20.83 4.07
C LYS A 89 0.72 19.74 3.41
N LYS A 90 0.91 19.51 2.11
CA LYS A 90 0.29 18.38 1.39
C LYS A 90 1.35 17.57 0.66
N ALA A 91 1.22 16.26 0.73
CA ALA A 91 2.01 15.32 -0.04
C ALA A 91 1.30 13.96 -0.17
N ASP A 92 -0.03 13.97 -0.33
CA ASP A 92 -0.77 12.74 -0.63
C ASP A 92 -0.29 12.14 -1.96
N TRP A 93 -0.52 10.85 -2.13
CA TRP A 93 -0.12 10.11 -3.32
C TRP A 93 -1.32 9.60 -4.12
N ASP A 94 -2.54 9.98 -3.75
CA ASP A 94 -3.77 9.34 -4.19
C ASP A 94 -3.90 9.31 -5.72
N VAL A 95 -3.66 10.45 -6.36
CA VAL A 95 -3.64 10.57 -7.83
C VAL A 95 -2.51 9.74 -8.45
N GLY A 96 -1.32 9.76 -7.86
CA GLY A 96 -0.17 9.02 -8.40
C GLY A 96 -0.35 7.51 -8.30
N ILE A 97 -0.83 7.02 -7.14
CA ILE A 97 -1.20 5.63 -6.91
C ILE A 97 -2.27 5.20 -7.91
N THR A 98 -3.32 6.01 -8.07
CA THR A 98 -4.42 5.73 -9.01
C THR A 98 -3.92 5.58 -10.44
N VAL A 99 -3.09 6.51 -10.92
CA VAL A 99 -2.54 6.47 -12.28
C VAL A 99 -1.63 5.26 -12.49
N ASP A 100 -0.75 4.95 -11.55
CA ASP A 100 0.16 3.80 -11.66
C ASP A 100 -0.61 2.47 -11.57
N ALA A 101 -1.66 2.39 -10.75
CA ALA A 101 -2.54 1.22 -10.65
C ALA A 101 -3.25 0.93 -11.99
N ILE A 102 -3.86 1.97 -12.60
CA ILE A 102 -4.52 1.86 -13.90
C ILE A 102 -3.51 1.45 -14.98
N ARG A 103 -2.31 2.04 -14.96
CA ARG A 103 -1.26 1.78 -15.95
C ARG A 103 -0.73 0.34 -15.87
N ILE A 104 -0.57 -0.20 -14.67
CA ILE A 104 -0.03 -1.56 -14.50
C ILE A 104 -1.10 -2.64 -14.68
N ALA A 105 -2.38 -2.31 -14.49
CA ALA A 105 -3.50 -3.25 -14.55
C ALA A 105 -3.47 -4.20 -15.76
N PRO A 106 -3.19 -3.77 -17.02
CA PRO A 106 -3.14 -4.69 -18.16
C PRO A 106 -2.05 -5.78 -18.05
N SER A 107 -1.00 -5.55 -17.26
CA SER A 107 0.16 -6.45 -17.13
C SER A 107 0.04 -7.47 -15.98
N VAL A 108 -1.00 -7.37 -15.16
CA VAL A 108 -1.19 -8.18 -13.95
C VAL A 108 -2.59 -8.77 -13.88
N ASP A 109 -2.72 -9.80 -13.06
CA ASP A 109 -3.99 -10.49 -12.79
C ASP A 109 -4.58 -10.02 -11.45
N ALA A 110 -3.71 -9.64 -10.50
CA ALA A 110 -4.10 -9.09 -9.20
C ALA A 110 -3.34 -7.80 -8.88
N ILE A 111 -4.01 -6.89 -8.19
CA ILE A 111 -3.44 -5.67 -7.62
C ILE A 111 -3.67 -5.70 -6.12
N VAL A 112 -2.58 -5.57 -5.36
CA VAL A 112 -2.64 -5.40 -3.91
C VAL A 112 -2.39 -3.94 -3.59
N LEU A 113 -3.39 -3.26 -3.05
CA LEU A 113 -3.26 -1.89 -2.55
C LEU A 113 -3.13 -1.93 -1.03
N ALA A 114 -1.94 -1.58 -0.53
CA ALA A 114 -1.67 -1.50 0.88
C ALA A 114 -1.97 -0.06 1.38
N SER A 115 -3.25 0.23 1.51
CA SER A 115 -3.80 1.48 2.06
C SER A 115 -5.20 1.23 2.63
N GLY A 116 -5.54 1.91 3.73
CA GLY A 116 -6.90 1.92 4.29
C GLY A 116 -7.76 3.07 3.79
N ASP A 117 -7.24 3.94 2.93
CA ASP A 117 -7.91 5.17 2.51
C ASP A 117 -9.17 4.89 1.66
N GLY A 118 -10.27 5.55 2.02
CA GLY A 118 -11.55 5.44 1.33
C GLY A 118 -11.57 6.13 -0.03
N ASP A 119 -10.66 7.07 -0.29
CA ASP A 119 -10.60 7.82 -1.55
C ASP A 119 -10.17 6.93 -2.74
N PHE A 120 -9.65 5.73 -2.48
CA PHE A 120 -9.38 4.72 -3.50
C PHE A 120 -10.60 3.86 -3.88
N PHE A 121 -11.77 4.07 -3.28
CA PHE A 121 -12.96 3.25 -3.57
C PHE A 121 -13.28 3.18 -5.07
N GLN A 122 -13.30 4.32 -5.77
CA GLN A 122 -13.56 4.38 -7.20
C GLN A 122 -12.48 3.66 -8.02
N LEU A 123 -11.22 3.70 -7.56
CA LEU A 123 -10.13 2.95 -8.19
C LEU A 123 -10.36 1.43 -8.04
N VAL A 124 -10.77 0.97 -6.86
CA VAL A 124 -11.08 -0.44 -6.61
C VAL A 124 -12.19 -0.92 -7.54
N GLU A 125 -13.31 -0.19 -7.62
CA GLU A 125 -14.42 -0.53 -8.52
C GLU A 125 -13.97 -0.56 -9.98
N PHE A 126 -13.20 0.45 -10.40
CA PHE A 126 -12.67 0.52 -11.77
C PHE A 126 -11.81 -0.70 -12.11
N LEU A 127 -10.83 -1.04 -11.26
CA LEU A 127 -9.92 -2.17 -11.49
C LEU A 127 -10.67 -3.52 -11.54
N LYS A 128 -11.66 -3.70 -10.66
CA LYS A 128 -12.52 -4.89 -10.68
C LYS A 128 -13.34 -4.98 -11.96
N ASN A 129 -13.87 -3.87 -12.45
CA ASN A 129 -14.57 -3.82 -13.75
C ASN A 129 -13.64 -4.13 -14.93
N GLN A 130 -12.32 -3.95 -14.78
CA GLN A 130 -11.31 -4.41 -15.76
C GLN A 130 -10.91 -5.89 -15.57
N GLY A 131 -11.65 -6.65 -14.77
CA GLY A 131 -11.41 -8.06 -14.51
C GLY A 131 -10.19 -8.34 -13.62
N LYS A 132 -9.71 -7.34 -12.88
CA LYS A 132 -8.58 -7.49 -11.95
C LYS A 132 -9.09 -7.92 -10.59
N ARG A 133 -8.36 -8.84 -9.95
CA ARG A 133 -8.52 -9.08 -8.52
C ARG A 133 -7.91 -7.92 -7.75
N VAL A 134 -8.66 -7.33 -6.83
CA VAL A 134 -8.20 -6.22 -5.99
C VAL A 134 -8.20 -6.64 -4.53
N GLU A 135 -7.01 -6.64 -3.93
CA GLU A 135 -6.79 -6.97 -2.53
C GLU A 135 -6.36 -5.72 -1.77
N ILE A 136 -6.92 -5.51 -0.58
CA ILE A 136 -6.58 -4.38 0.28
C ILE A 136 -5.84 -4.89 1.51
N ILE A 137 -4.68 -4.29 1.81
CA ILE A 137 -3.94 -4.54 3.05
C ILE A 137 -3.97 -3.26 3.90
N ALA A 138 -4.54 -3.33 5.09
CA ALA A 138 -4.57 -2.17 6.00
C ALA A 138 -4.74 -2.61 7.46
N PHE A 139 -4.62 -1.66 8.39
CA PHE A 139 -5.07 -1.85 9.77
C PHE A 139 -6.59 -1.61 9.83
N GLY A 140 -7.35 -2.65 10.18
CA GLY A 140 -8.81 -2.68 10.08
C GLY A 140 -9.51 -1.48 10.73
N ARG A 141 -9.09 -1.02 11.91
CA ARG A 141 -9.71 0.12 12.60
C ARG A 141 -9.50 1.46 11.90
N SER A 142 -8.43 1.59 11.12
CA SER A 142 -8.13 2.80 10.35
C SER A 142 -8.66 2.78 8.92
N ALA A 143 -9.13 1.63 8.45
CA ALA A 143 -9.56 1.44 7.08
C ALA A 143 -11.04 1.78 6.88
N SER A 144 -11.35 2.43 5.75
CA SER A 144 -12.72 2.71 5.32
C SER A 144 -13.57 1.44 5.21
N SER A 145 -14.80 1.45 5.73
CA SER A 145 -15.74 0.31 5.59
C SER A 145 -16.05 0.01 4.12
N LYS A 146 -16.18 1.05 3.29
CA LYS A 146 -16.39 0.91 1.84
C LYS A 146 -15.27 0.12 1.17
N MET A 147 -14.02 0.34 1.60
CA MET A 147 -12.87 -0.42 1.07
C MET A 147 -12.92 -1.90 1.46
N LYS A 148 -13.32 -2.20 2.70
CA LYS A 148 -13.48 -3.58 3.18
C LYS A 148 -14.54 -4.34 2.40
N GLU A 149 -15.63 -3.66 2.03
CA GLU A 149 -16.75 -4.23 1.30
C GLU A 149 -16.46 -4.34 -0.21
N ALA A 150 -15.77 -3.36 -0.80
CA ALA A 150 -15.50 -3.32 -2.24
C ALA A 150 -14.37 -4.26 -2.68
N ALA A 151 -13.37 -4.48 -1.83
CA ALA A 151 -12.24 -5.35 -2.12
C ALA A 151 -12.69 -6.79 -2.37
N ASP A 152 -11.99 -7.51 -3.25
CA ASP A 152 -12.18 -8.96 -3.33
C ASP A 152 -11.67 -9.63 -2.06
N GLU A 153 -10.59 -9.11 -1.48
CA GLU A 153 -10.05 -9.57 -0.20
C GLU A 153 -9.54 -8.37 0.61
N PHE A 154 -10.03 -8.25 1.85
CA PHE A 154 -9.47 -7.32 2.83
C PHE A 154 -8.61 -8.10 3.82
N ILE A 155 -7.32 -7.77 3.85
CA ILE A 155 -6.32 -8.41 4.70
C ILE A 155 -6.03 -7.46 5.85
N ASP A 156 -6.60 -7.80 7.01
CA ASP A 156 -6.43 -7.00 8.22
C ASP A 156 -5.10 -7.31 8.93
N LEU A 157 -4.20 -6.32 8.96
CA LEU A 157 -2.92 -6.42 9.65
C LEU A 157 -3.08 -6.57 11.17
N GLU A 158 -4.22 -6.17 11.74
CA GLU A 158 -4.52 -6.31 13.18
C GLU A 158 -4.72 -7.76 13.62
N MET A 159 -4.87 -8.70 12.68
CA MET A 159 -4.99 -10.13 12.99
C MET A 159 -3.66 -10.76 13.38
N SER A 160 -2.53 -10.13 13.06
CA SER A 160 -1.17 -10.58 13.48
C SER A 160 -0.19 -9.40 13.54
N PRO A 161 -0.45 -8.38 14.38
CA PRO A 161 0.29 -7.12 14.38
C PRO A 161 1.78 -7.31 14.67
N GLU A 162 2.14 -8.33 15.45
CA GLU A 162 3.53 -8.69 15.79
C GLU A 162 4.39 -9.09 14.59
N LYS A 163 3.78 -9.50 13.47
CA LYS A 163 4.49 -9.81 12.22
C LYS A 163 4.73 -8.56 11.36
N TYR A 164 3.80 -7.61 11.42
CA TYR A 164 3.72 -6.46 10.52
C TYR A 164 4.19 -5.16 11.16
N LEU A 165 4.49 -5.18 12.46
CA LEU A 165 5.09 -4.09 13.20
C LEU A 165 6.51 -4.47 13.63
N LEU A 166 7.44 -3.53 13.50
CA LEU A 166 8.78 -3.68 14.04
C LEU A 166 8.74 -3.45 15.55
N LYS A 167 9.30 -4.40 16.32
CA LYS A 167 9.50 -4.25 17.76
C LYS A 167 10.48 -3.10 18.01
N ARG A 168 10.25 -2.35 19.09
CA ARG A 168 11.21 -1.36 19.58
C ARG A 168 12.46 -2.03 20.11
#